data_AF-A0AA40BU19-F1
#
_entry.id   AF-A0AA40BU19-F1
#
_cell.length_a   1.000
_cell.length_b   1.000
_cell.length_c   1.000
_cell.angle_alpha   90.00
_cell.angle_beta   90.00
_cell.angle_gamma   90.00
#
_symmetry.space_group_name_H-M   'P 1'
#
loop_
_entity.id
_entity.type
_entity.pdbx_description
1 polymer ?
#
loop_
_entity_poly.entity_id
_entity_poly.type
_entity_poly.pdbx_seq_one_letter_code
_entity_poly.pdbx_strand_id
1 'polypeptide(L)'
;MADIECYSSGPEFSSRGQARGWLDHACRGNGGMFTGNFASCGHKAMCPIQDGGIGVLFTPDNIESPVRDMYSNFCVSSMTAIIDNCNRGGEDNRKG
;
A
#
# COMPACT_ATOMS: atom_id res chain seq x y z
N MET A 1 -6.54 11.20 -14.95
CA MET A 1 -5.12 10.81 -15.13
C MET A 1 -4.71 10.14 -13.83
N ALA A 2 -3.96 9.04 -13.87
CA ALA A 2 -3.59 8.32 -12.66
C ALA A 2 -2.47 9.10 -11.94
N ASP A 3 -2.83 9.84 -10.87
CA ASP A 3 -1.90 10.64 -10.08
C ASP A 3 -1.16 9.74 -9.07
N ILE A 4 -0.21 8.96 -9.58
CA ILE A 4 0.82 8.36 -8.74
C ILE A 4 1.90 9.41 -8.55
N GLU A 5 2.04 9.92 -7.33
CA GLU A 5 3.07 10.89 -6.96
C GLU A 5 4.23 10.19 -6.26
N CYS A 6 5.39 10.16 -6.90
CA CYS A 6 6.59 9.57 -6.29
C CYS A 6 7.25 10.55 -5.32
N TYR A 7 7.67 10.05 -4.16
CA TYR A 7 8.40 10.86 -3.20
C TYR A 7 9.79 11.27 -3.74
N SER A 8 10.13 12.55 -3.56
CA SER A 8 11.39 13.14 -4.02
C SER A 8 12.57 12.92 -3.07
N SER A 9 12.31 12.42 -1.87
CA SER A 9 13.31 12.20 -0.80
C SER A 9 12.98 10.94 0.00
N GLY A 10 13.92 10.52 0.87
CA GLY A 10 13.80 9.27 1.64
C GLY A 10 14.66 8.13 1.08
N PRO A 11 14.80 7.02 1.81
CA PRO A 11 15.57 5.86 1.37
C PRO A 11 14.96 5.23 0.12
N GLU A 12 15.80 4.74 -0.79
CA GLU A 12 15.31 3.92 -1.90
C GLU A 12 14.87 2.55 -1.39
N PHE A 13 13.94 1.92 -2.12
CA PHE A 13 13.54 0.54 -1.85
C PHE A 13 14.75 -0.39 -1.96
N SER A 14 15.16 -0.94 -0.82
CA SER A 14 16.19 -1.97 -0.70
C SER A 14 15.82 -3.24 -1.49
N SER A 15 14.53 -3.61 -1.52
CA SER A 15 14.03 -4.76 -2.29
C SER A 15 12.55 -4.59 -2.68
N ARG A 16 12.30 -4.31 -3.96
CA ARG A 16 10.95 -4.25 -4.53
C ARG A 16 10.22 -5.60 -4.43
N GLY A 17 10.94 -6.70 -4.60
CA GLY A 17 10.36 -8.05 -4.50
C GLY A 17 9.83 -8.34 -3.11
N GLN A 18 10.56 -7.94 -2.07
CA GLN A 18 10.11 -8.11 -0.69
C GLN A 18 8.92 -7.21 -0.37
N ALA A 19 8.92 -5.95 -0.83
CA ALA A 19 7.78 -5.05 -0.69
C ALA A 19 6.50 -5.62 -1.33
N ARG A 20 6.61 -6.18 -2.55
CA ARG A 20 5.49 -6.87 -3.21
C ARG A 20 5.00 -8.11 -2.44
N GLY A 21 5.91 -8.88 -1.85
CA GLY A 21 5.54 -10.04 -1.01
C GLY A 21 4.72 -9.63 0.21
N TRP A 22 5.13 -8.57 0.90
CA TRP A 22 4.36 -8.01 2.02
C TRP A 22 3.00 -7.49 1.57
N LEU A 23 2.96 -6.80 0.44
CA LEU A 23 1.71 -6.30 -0.15
C LEU A 23 0.73 -7.42 -0.46
N ASP A 24 1.18 -8.50 -1.10
CA ASP A 24 0.33 -9.64 -1.44
C ASP A 24 -0.25 -10.29 -0.17
N HIS A 25 0.58 -10.50 0.87
CA HIS A 25 0.11 -11.00 2.15
C HIS A 25 -0.90 -10.06 2.83
N ALA A 26 -0.68 -8.74 2.76
CA ALA A 26 -1.53 -7.76 3.41
C ALA A 26 -2.88 -7.56 2.72
N CYS A 27 -2.89 -7.53 1.38
CA CYS A 27 -4.08 -7.28 0.57
C CYS A 27 -4.83 -8.56 0.15
N ARG A 28 -4.18 -9.73 0.12
CA ARG A 28 -4.79 -11.00 -0.34
C ARG A 28 -4.75 -12.13 0.67
N GLY A 29 -3.94 -12.02 1.71
CA GLY A 29 -3.90 -13.02 2.78
C GLY A 29 -5.25 -13.15 3.47
N ASN A 30 -5.65 -14.37 3.85
CA ASN A 30 -6.84 -14.58 4.66
C ASN A 30 -6.62 -13.92 6.04
N GLY A 31 -7.40 -12.89 6.37
CA GLY A 31 -7.15 -12.04 7.55
C GLY A 31 -5.93 -11.13 7.40
N GLY A 32 -5.49 -10.86 6.17
CA GLY A 32 -4.44 -9.88 5.88
C GLY A 32 -4.81 -8.50 6.41
N MET A 33 -3.80 -7.71 6.78
CA MET A 33 -3.98 -6.42 7.46
C MET A 33 -4.95 -5.47 6.73
N PHE A 34 -4.94 -5.51 5.39
CA PHE A 34 -5.75 -4.67 4.52
C PHE A 34 -6.98 -5.40 3.93
N THR A 35 -7.29 -6.58 4.44
CA THR A 35 -8.52 -7.30 4.09
C THR A 35 -9.65 -6.99 5.08
N GLY A 36 -10.88 -7.15 4.61
CA GLY A 36 -12.09 -7.00 5.42
C GLY A 36 -12.59 -5.55 5.48
N ASN A 37 -13.69 -5.36 6.22
CA ASN A 37 -14.42 -4.09 6.25
C ASN A 37 -13.53 -2.93 6.74
N PHE A 38 -13.24 -1.96 5.85
CA PHE A 38 -12.70 -0.67 6.25
C PHE A 38 -13.84 0.24 6.67
N ALA A 39 -13.80 0.72 7.91
CA ALA A 39 -14.71 1.77 8.35
C ALA A 39 -14.67 2.97 7.37
N SER A 40 -15.79 3.69 7.22
CA SER A 40 -15.80 4.95 6.47
C SER A 40 -14.77 5.90 7.09
N CYS A 41 -13.95 6.55 6.26
CA CYS A 41 -12.82 7.37 6.71
C CYS A 41 -11.77 6.60 7.54
N GLY A 42 -11.71 5.28 7.41
CA GLY A 42 -10.80 4.41 8.14
C GLY A 42 -9.41 4.39 7.51
N HIS A 43 -8.39 4.53 8.37
CA HIS A 43 -6.99 4.36 8.00
C HIS A 43 -6.47 3.02 8.51
N LYS A 44 -5.70 2.32 7.70
CA LYS A 44 -4.86 1.21 8.18
C LYS A 44 -3.43 1.46 7.76
N ALA A 45 -2.50 0.97 8.58
CA ALA A 45 -1.08 1.07 8.29
C ALA A 45 -0.38 -0.24 8.65
N MET A 46 0.65 -0.59 7.89
CA MET A 46 1.62 -1.60 8.31
C MET A 46 3.03 -1.14 7.95
N CYS A 47 3.98 -1.50 8.81
CA CYS A 47 5.39 -1.24 8.57
C CYS A 47 6.18 -2.54 8.79
N PRO A 48 6.14 -3.49 7.84
CA PRO A 48 7.00 -4.66 7.87
C PRO A 48 8.47 -4.22 7.86
N ILE A 49 9.19 -4.61 8.89
CA ILE A 49 10.63 -4.38 9.04
C ILE A 49 11.35 -5.38 8.14
N GLN A 50 12.25 -4.90 7.26
CA GLN A 50 13.15 -5.80 6.54
C GLN A 50 14.34 -6.18 7.41
N ASP A 51 14.97 -7.31 7.08
CA ASP A 51 16.25 -7.69 7.66
C ASP A 51 17.28 -6.58 7.39
N GLY A 52 17.84 -5.99 8.46
CA GLY A 52 18.63 -4.76 8.40
C GLY A 52 17.92 -3.46 8.86
N GLY A 53 16.66 -3.54 9.30
CA GLY A 53 15.99 -2.50 10.10
C GLY A 53 15.26 -1.39 9.32
N ILE A 54 15.30 -1.38 7.99
CA ILE A 54 14.51 -0.45 7.17
C ILE A 54 13.15 -1.08 6.88
N GLY A 55 12.08 -0.45 7.40
CA GLY A 55 10.70 -0.88 7.14
C GLY A 55 10.11 -0.20 5.91
N VAL A 56 9.19 -0.89 5.23
CA VAL A 56 8.35 -0.27 4.19
C VAL A 56 7.00 0.06 4.81
N LEU A 57 6.65 1.34 4.87
CA LEU A 57 5.33 1.76 5.35
C LEU A 57 4.30 1.65 4.21
N PHE A 58 3.21 0.94 4.47
CA PHE A 58 2.03 0.90 3.62
C PHE A 58 0.85 1.48 4.38
N THR A 59 0.16 2.45 3.79
CA THR A 59 -0.92 3.20 4.43
C THR A 59 -2.12 3.34 3.48
N PRO A 60 -2.97 2.32 3.39
CA PRO A 60 -4.23 2.44 2.68
C PRO A 60 -5.26 3.26 3.48
N ASP A 61 -5.93 4.17 2.77
CA ASP A 61 -7.01 5.01 3.28
C ASP A 61 -8.34 4.67 2.59
N ASN A 62 -9.39 4.46 3.38
CA ASN A 62 -10.76 4.50 2.88
C ASN A 62 -11.33 5.92 3.06
N ILE A 63 -11.04 6.80 2.11
CA ILE A 63 -11.55 8.18 2.11
C ILE A 63 -13.05 8.30 1.74
N GLU A 64 -13.70 7.19 1.37
CA GLU A 64 -15.10 7.16 0.97
C GLU A 64 -16.03 6.60 2.06
N SER A 65 -17.32 6.95 1.95
CA SER A 65 -18.43 6.29 2.64
C SER A 65 -19.33 5.66 1.57
N PRO A 66 -19.79 4.40 1.70
CA PRO A 66 -19.86 3.57 2.91
C PRO A 66 -18.60 2.73 3.19
N VAL A 67 -18.64 1.94 4.26
CA VAL A 67 -17.70 0.85 4.54
C VAL A 67 -17.51 0.01 3.29
N ARG A 68 -16.29 -0.02 2.75
CA ARG A 68 -15.93 -0.89 1.63
C ARG A 68 -14.84 -1.84 2.07
N ASP A 69 -14.91 -3.07 1.58
CA ASP A 69 -13.71 -3.89 1.51
C ASP A 69 -12.82 -3.22 0.47
N MET A 70 -11.59 -2.84 0.85
CA MET A 70 -10.64 -2.37 -0.15
C MET A 70 -10.36 -3.56 -1.04
N TYR A 71 -11.09 -3.63 -2.17
CA TYR A 71 -11.01 -4.74 -3.11
C TYR A 71 -9.56 -5.14 -3.27
N SER A 72 -9.25 -6.37 -2.91
CA SER A 72 -7.89 -6.92 -2.87
C SER A 72 -7.09 -6.61 -4.15
N ASN A 73 -7.78 -6.54 -5.29
CA ASN A 73 -7.20 -6.17 -6.58
C ASN A 73 -6.84 -4.67 -6.69
N PHE A 74 -7.64 -3.76 -6.14
CA PHE A 74 -7.29 -2.33 -6.10
C PHE A 74 -6.13 -2.08 -5.14
N CYS A 75 -6.17 -2.67 -3.94
CA CYS A 75 -5.09 -2.64 -2.95
C CYS A 75 -3.75 -3.08 -3.57
N VAL A 76 -3.72 -4.25 -4.22
CA VAL A 76 -2.50 -4.75 -4.86
C VAL A 76 -2.10 -3.92 -6.07
N SER A 77 -3.03 -3.59 -6.98
CA SER A 77 -2.67 -2.89 -8.22
C SER A 77 -2.17 -1.47 -7.99
N SER A 78 -2.76 -0.74 -7.04
CA SER A 78 -2.36 0.62 -6.66
C SER A 78 -0.96 0.64 -6.04
N MET A 79 -0.74 -0.16 -5.00
CA MET A 79 0.55 -0.19 -4.32
C MET A 79 1.65 -0.84 -5.17
N THR A 80 1.32 -1.81 -6.03
CA THR A 80 2.28 -2.36 -7.01
C THR A 80 2.73 -1.28 -8.00
N ALA A 81 1.80 -0.44 -8.49
CA ALA A 81 2.16 0.63 -9.40
C ALA A 81 3.11 1.65 -8.73
N ILE A 82 2.94 1.95 -7.45
CA ILE A 82 3.89 2.78 -6.68
C ILE A 82 5.26 2.09 -6.59
N ILE A 83 5.32 0.82 -6.18
CA ILE A 83 6.58 0.07 -6.03
C ILE A 83 7.36 0.03 -7.36
N ASP A 84 6.65 -0.08 -8.48
CA ASP A 84 7.24 -0.25 -9.79
C ASP A 84 7.73 1.06 -10.40
N ASN A 85 7.01 2.16 -10.15
CA ASN A 85 7.32 3.46 -10.75
C ASN A 85 8.12 4.40 -9.83
N CYS A 86 8.08 4.19 -8.51
CA CYS A 86 8.72 5.08 -7.54
C CYS A 86 9.87 4.39 -6.80
N ASN A 87 11.10 4.87 -6.96
CA ASN A 87 12.26 4.30 -6.28
C ASN A 87 12.21 4.45 -4.74
N ARG A 88 11.52 5.49 -4.24
CA ARG A 88 11.52 5.90 -2.83
C ARG A 88 10.13 5.80 -2.18
N GLY A 89 9.20 5.10 -2.84
CA GLY A 89 7.78 5.12 -2.49
C GLY A 89 7.05 6.33 -3.08
N GLY A 90 5.75 6.38 -2.82
CA GLY A 90 4.85 7.38 -3.37
C GLY A 90 3.43 7.14 -2.91
N GLU A 91 2.54 7.98 -3.41
CA GLU A 91 1.12 7.97 -3.10
C GLU A 91 0.31 7.78 -4.37
N ASP A 92 -0.82 7.09 -4.25
CA ASP A 92 -1.77 6.92 -5.35
C ASP A 92 -3.04 7.67 -4.97
N ASN A 93 -3.19 8.86 -5.54
CA ASN A 93 -4.31 9.76 -5.27
C ASN A 93 -5.53 9.46 -6.16
N ARG A 94 -5.55 8.32 -6.86
CA ARG A 94 -6.72 7.88 -7.62
C ARG A 94 -7.90 7.65 -6.68
N LYS A 95 -8.92 8.50 -6.81
CA LYS A 95 -10.24 8.26 -6.22
C LYS A 95 -10.93 7.15 -7.01
N GLY A 96 -11.15 6.00 -6.37
CA GLY A 96 -11.87 4.83 -6.92
C GLY A 96 -13.35 4.90 -6.63
#